data_AF-A0A838U8S5-F1
#
_entry.id   AF-A0A838U8S5-F1
#
_cell.length_a   1.000
_cell.length_b   1.000
_cell.length_c   1.000
_cell.angle_alpha   90.00
_cell.angle_beta   90.00
_cell.angle_gamma   90.00
#
_symmetry.space_group_name_H-M   'P 1'
#
loop_
_entity.id
_entity.type
_entity.pdbx_description
1 polymer ?
#
loop_
_entity_poly.entity_id
_entity_poly.type
_entity_poly.pdbx_seq_one_letter_code
_entity_poly.pdbx_strand_id
1 'polypeptide(L)' 'MEDDQSNLGKNEADGLPRLAHDLRNDLSVIYCYAQILEVSLSKQKMDKDKELARIICNSIKKMEMLIIERIDLLKDVQVE' A
#
# COMPACT_ATOMS: atom_id res chain seq x y z
N MET A 1 -39.49 23.13 -3.46
CA MET A 1 -38.42 22.26 -3.97
C MET A 1 -37.15 22.99 -3.61
N GLU A 2 -36.47 22.56 -2.56
CA GLU A 2 -35.18 23.13 -2.17
C GLU A 2 -34.11 22.12 -2.59
N ASP A 3 -33.17 22.62 -3.39
CA ASP A 3 -32.03 21.91 -3.93
C ASP A 3 -31.04 21.57 -2.81
N ASP A 4 -31.06 20.33 -2.32
CA ASP A 4 -30.05 19.83 -1.39
C ASP A 4 -28.97 19.02 -2.13
N GLN A 5 -28.25 19.72 -3.01
CA GLN A 5 -27.07 19.21 -3.72
C GLN A 5 -25.76 19.40 -2.91
N SER A 6 -25.82 19.44 -1.58
CA SER A 6 -24.66 19.83 -0.75
C SER A 6 -23.93 18.69 -0.03
N ASN A 7 -24.19 17.42 -0.37
CA ASN A 7 -23.63 16.27 0.36
C ASN A 7 -22.59 15.41 -0.39
N LEU A 8 -22.22 15.76 -1.62
CA LEU A 8 -21.27 14.96 -2.43
C LEU A 8 -19.79 15.30 -2.18
N GLY A 9 -19.45 16.48 -1.65
CA GLY A 9 -18.05 16.93 -1.56
C GLY A 9 -17.30 16.51 -0.28
N LYS A 10 -17.99 16.21 0.83
CA LYS A 10 -17.33 15.89 2.11
C LYS A 10 -16.90 14.43 2.24
N ASN A 11 -17.59 13.51 1.56
CA ASN A 11 -17.33 12.07 1.72
C ASN A 11 -16.08 11.58 0.97
N GLU A 12 -15.68 12.24 -0.11
CA GLU A 12 -14.50 11.83 -0.89
C GLU A 12 -13.18 12.26 -0.23
N ALA A 13 -13.17 13.43 0.41
CA ALA A 13 -12.01 13.96 1.13
C ALA A 13 -11.63 13.12 2.36
N ASP A 14 -12.61 12.54 3.06
CA ASP A 14 -12.39 11.65 4.21
C ASP A 14 -12.15 10.18 3.81
N GLY A 15 -12.61 9.76 2.63
CA GLY A 15 -12.46 8.39 2.13
C GLY A 15 -11.02 8.05 1.72
N LEU A 16 -10.30 9.00 1.14
CA LEU A 16 -8.92 8.83 0.64
C LEU A 16 -7.89 8.57 1.76
N PRO A 17 -7.85 9.36 2.85
CA PRO A 17 -6.96 9.09 3.98
C PRO A 17 -7.22 7.73 4.63
N ARG A 18 -8.49 7.34 4.77
CA ARG A 18 -8.88 6.05 5.35
C ARG A 18 -8.47 4.88 4.45
N LEU A 19 -8.72 4.99 3.15
CA LEU A 19 -8.30 4.00 2.17
C LEU A 19 -6.77 3.82 2.16
N ALA A 20 -6.02 4.92 2.27
CA ALA A 20 -4.56 4.88 2.30
C ALA A 20 -4.02 4.25 3.60
N HIS A 21 -4.68 4.51 4.74
CA HIS A 21 -4.38 3.84 6.00
C HIS A 21 -4.65 2.33 5.94
N ASP A 22 -5.80 1.92 5.40
CA ASP A 22 -6.19 0.50 5.29
C ASP A 22 -5.23 -0.25 4.35
N LEU A 23 -4.89 0.33 3.20
CA LEU A 23 -3.91 -0.23 2.26
C LEU A 23 -2.51 -0.39 2.87
N ARG A 24 -2.08 0.56 3.71
CA ARG A 24 -0.79 0.46 4.41
C ARG A 24 -0.75 -0.73 5.36
N ASN A 25 -1.84 -0.99 6.07
CA ASN A 25 -1.92 -2.12 7.00
C ASN A 25 -1.89 -3.46 6.26
N ASP A 26 -2.68 -3.60 5.20
CA ASP A 26 -2.72 -4.83 4.41
C ASP A 26 -1.37 -5.12 3.74
N LEU A 27 -0.70 -4.08 3.20
CA LEU A 27 0.63 -4.26 2.62
C LEU A 27 1.71 -4.62 3.63
N SER A 28 1.65 -4.08 4.85
CA SER A 28 2.57 -4.45 5.94
C SER A 28 2.51 -5.95 6.24
N VAL A 29 1.29 -6.50 6.30
CA VAL A 29 1.06 -7.94 6.51
C VAL A 29 1.63 -8.76 5.35
N ILE A 30 1.33 -8.35 4.11
CA ILE A 30 1.83 -9.03 2.89
C ILE A 30 3.36 -8.98 2.83
N TYR A 31 3.98 -7.84 3.19
CA TYR A 31 5.42 -7.67 3.22
C TYR A 31 6.10 -8.63 4.20
N CYS A 32 5.54 -8.77 5.40
CA CYS A 32 6.04 -9.69 6.41
C CYS A 32 6.06 -11.14 5.89
N TYR A 33 4.98 -11.59 5.25
CA TYR A 33 4.93 -12.93 4.64
C TYR A 33 5.94 -13.12 3.50
N ALA A 34 6.15 -12.10 2.66
CA ALA A 34 7.13 -12.16 1.59
C ALA A 34 8.57 -12.23 2.11
N GLN A 35 8.89 -11.51 3.19
CA GLN A 35 10.19 -11.63 3.86
C GLN A 35 10.41 -13.04 4.42
N ILE A 36 9.39 -13.62 5.07
CA ILE A 36 9.45 -15.01 5.57
C ILE A 36 9.71 -15.98 4.42
N LEU A 37 9.02 -15.81 3.29
CA LEU A 37 9.19 -16.63 2.09
C LEU A 37 10.61 -16.49 1.51
N GLU A 38 11.11 -15.28 1.36
CA GLU A 38 12.46 -14.98 0.85
C GLU A 38 13.54 -15.64 1.74
N VAL A 39 13.46 -15.44 3.06
CA VAL A 39 14.40 -16.05 4.02
C VAL A 39 14.32 -17.57 3.99
N SER A 40 13.11 -18.13 3.92
CA SER A 40 12.91 -19.59 3.91
C SER A 40 13.51 -20.23 2.65
N LEU A 41 13.36 -19.58 1.49
CA LEU A 41 13.87 -20.09 0.22
C LEU A 41 15.37 -19.85 0.02
N SER A 42 15.94 -18.82 0.64
CA SER A 42 17.38 -18.55 0.61
C SER A 42 18.23 -19.74 1.07
N LYS A 43 17.68 -20.58 1.96
CA LYS A 43 18.32 -21.78 2.53
C LYS A 43 18.23 -23.03 1.65
N GLN A 44 17.48 -23.00 0.56
CA GLN A 44 17.24 -24.18 -0.30
C GLN A 44 18.17 -24.19 -1.53
N LYS A 45 18.28 -25.33 -2.23
CA LYS A 45 19.02 -25.43 -3.51
C LYS A 45 18.10 -25.18 -4.72
N MET A 46 17.12 -24.28 -4.60
CA MET A 46 16.11 -23.99 -5.61
C MET A 46 16.26 -22.56 -6.11
N ASP A 47 17.17 -22.33 -7.06
CA ASP A 47 17.54 -20.97 -7.48
C ASP A 47 16.39 -20.21 -8.16
N LYS A 48 15.51 -20.91 -8.89
CA LYS A 48 14.31 -20.31 -9.47
C LYS A 48 13.33 -19.80 -8.42
N ASP A 49 13.15 -20.55 -7.34
CA ASP A 49 12.22 -20.19 -6.27
C ASP A 49 12.76 -19.03 -5.43
N LYS A 50 14.09 -18.98 -5.22
CA LYS A 50 14.75 -17.82 -4.61
C LYS A 50 14.53 -16.55 -5.41
N GLU A 51 14.72 -16.62 -6.73
CA GLU A 51 14.53 -15.46 -7.60
C GLU A 51 13.06 -15.00 -7.59
N LEU A 52 12.12 -15.94 -7.64
CA LEU A 52 10.70 -15.63 -7.53
C LEU A 52 10.35 -14.94 -6.20
N ALA A 53 10.87 -15.45 -5.07
CA ALA A 53 10.65 -14.85 -3.76
C ALA A 53 11.24 -13.43 -3.65
N ARG A 54 12.42 -13.23 -4.23
CA ARG A 54 13.05 -11.90 -4.32
C ARG A 54 12.22 -10.94 -5.16
N ILE A 55 11.68 -11.38 -6.30
CA ILE A 55 10.78 -10.57 -7.15
C ILE A 55 9.52 -10.17 -6.37
N ILE A 56 8.90 -11.11 -5.65
CA ILE A 56 7.73 -10.85 -4.81
C ILE A 56 8.06 -9.80 -3.74
N CYS A 57 9.15 -10.00 -2.98
CA CYS A 57 9.58 -9.08 -1.92
C CYS A 57 9.84 -7.66 -2.48
N ASN A 58 10.54 -7.55 -3.60
CA ASN A 58 10.80 -6.26 -4.25
C ASN A 58 9.54 -5.60 -4.79
N SER A 59 8.57 -6.38 -5.28
CA SER A 59 7.30 -5.84 -5.77
C SER A 59 6.47 -5.23 -4.64
N ILE A 60 6.43 -5.89 -3.48
CA ILE A 60 5.72 -5.39 -2.31
C ILE A 60 6.39 -4.12 -1.77
N LYS A 61 7.73 -4.08 -1.69
CA LYS A 61 8.45 -2.84 -1.32
C LYS A 61 8.10 -1.66 -2.24
N LYS A 62 8.00 -1.90 -3.55
CA LYS A 62 7.59 -0.85 -4.50
C LYS A 62 6.16 -0.38 -4.26
N MET A 63 5.23 -1.29 -3.99
CA MET A 63 3.84 -0.92 -3.67
C MET A 63 3.76 -0.11 -2.37
N GLU A 64 4.54 -0.49 -1.35
CA GLU A 64 4.61 0.24 -0.09
C GLU A 64 5.12 1.68 -0.30
N MET A 65 6.19 1.87 -1.08
CA MET A 65 6.69 3.21 -1.43
C MET A 65 5.64 4.05 -2.17
N LEU A 66 4.97 3.47 -3.17
CA LEU A 66 3.93 4.19 -3.93
C LEU A 66 2.76 4.66 -3.05
N ILE A 67 2.39 3.87 -2.05
CA ILE A 67 1.35 4.25 -1.09
C ILE A 67 1.85 5.34 -0.13
N ILE A 68 3.09 5.26 0.35
CA ILE A 68 3.69 6.32 1.17
C ILE A 68 3.73 7.64 0.37
N GLU A 69 4.24 7.61 -0.86
CA GLU A 69 4.29 8.78 -1.75
C GLU A 69 2.89 9.36 -1.97
N ARG A 70 1.88 8.50 -2.18
CA ARG A 70 0.49 8.96 -2.35
C ARG A 70 -0.08 9.58 -1.08
N ILE A 71 0.22 9.02 0.10
CA ILE A 71 -0.19 9.58 1.40
C ILE A 71 0.46 10.95 1.62
N ASP A 72 1.76 11.08 1.35
CA ASP A 72 2.48 12.32 1.60
C ASP A 72 2.00 13.44 0.64
N LEU A 73 1.75 13.12 -0.63
CA LEU A 73 1.09 14.05 -1.57
C LEU A 73 -0.29 14.53 -1.08
N LEU A 74 -1.06 13.67 -0.41
CA LEU A 74 -2.37 14.05 0.14
C LEU A 74 -2.24 14.96 1.36
N LYS A 75 -1.16 14.83 2.15
CA LYS A 75 -0.89 15.75 3.27
C LYS A 75 -0.52 17.13 2.75
N ASP A 76 0.31 17.23 1.71
CA ASP A 76 0.75 18.50 1.15
C ASP A 76 -0.42 19.32 0.58
N VAL A 77 -1.43 18.66 0.01
CA VAL A 77 -2.64 19.30 -0.53
C VAL A 77 -3.60 19.82 0.57
N GLN A 78 -3.49 19.34 1.82
CA GLN A 78 -4.33 19.81 2.93
C GLN A 78 -3.77 21.05 3.67
N VAL A 79 -2.58 21.54 3.30
CA VAL A 79 -1.89 22.67 3.97
C VAL A 79 -1.97 23.98 3.17
N GLU A 80 -2.52 23.96 1.95
CA GLU A 80 -2.84 25.16 1.14
C GLU A 80 -4.32 25.57 1.28
#